data_AF-A0A068S147-F1
#
_entry.id   AF-A0A068S147-F1
#
_cell.length_a   1.000
_cell.length_b   1.000
_cell.length_c   1.000
_cell.angle_alpha   90.00
_cell.angle_beta   90.00
_cell.angle_gamma   90.00
#
_symmetry.space_group_name_H-M   'P 1'
#
loop_
_entity.id
_entity.type
_entity.pdbx_description
1 polymer ?
#
loop_
_entity_poly.entity_id
_entity_poly.type
_entity_poly.pdbx_seq_one_letter_code
_entity_poly.pdbx_strand_id
1 'polypeptide(L)'
;MTNIVKQHDRKRPVFSFQDEDDEDGNFTFEPLTKDAVDRAAFIAPNFDTDRFLASRRHLGLERLKVEFNNHLKFLKTELIELINRDYQDFIDLSTNLKGVDKAISNIRGPLKRMEHEALDIRINCQSSIDQLESQLLHRAELREKKTCLKLMLNIHESVTKVEDLLEINTDTPAISVTSDESLGKQIERVAIEYNQMQHLVKRGKHLPFMAENEWRITRIKDTLQSKLSRTLESALRQLQEGQPNDSTKQSLIQCLRTYALIDQTQVAEWLIREQFVRPFVEKTITHDALADLTTMYSKLLSFASGDLQPILDITQKNLKGTTYEILVNSFWVEVIDRLNRHGSSIYAPGQTDAFHKLYGIHFFCIQH
;
A
#
# COMPACT_ATOMS: atom_id res chain seq x y z
N MET A 1 -53.25 3.50 -91.48
CA MET A 1 -51.80 3.56 -91.73
C MET A 1 -51.37 2.15 -92.10
N THR A 2 -51.46 1.82 -93.41
CA THR A 2 -50.30 1.66 -94.33
C THR A 2 -49.36 0.56 -93.87
N ASN A 3 -48.97 -0.46 -94.63
CA ASN A 3 -49.28 -1.03 -95.95
C ASN A 3 -48.46 -2.35 -95.93
N ILE A 4 -49.00 -3.52 -96.35
CA ILE A 4 -48.87 -4.05 -97.73
C ILE A 4 -47.38 -4.19 -98.11
N VAL A 5 -46.78 -5.33 -98.45
CA VAL A 5 -47.19 -6.58 -99.14
C VAL A 5 -45.97 -7.53 -99.12
N LYS A 6 -45.90 -8.78 -99.56
CA LYS A 6 -46.54 -9.68 -100.56
C LYS A 6 -45.91 -11.06 -100.22
N GLN A 7 -46.38 -12.25 -100.58
CA GLN A 7 -47.07 -12.66 -101.78
C GLN A 7 -47.53 -14.11 -101.55
N HIS A 8 -48.79 -14.39 -101.86
CA HIS A 8 -49.16 -15.72 -102.35
C HIS A 8 -48.42 -15.98 -103.67
N ASP A 9 -47.90 -17.19 -103.90
CA ASP A 9 -48.31 -17.92 -105.10
C ASP A 9 -47.98 -19.43 -105.09
N ARG A 10 -49.01 -20.18 -105.48
CA ARG A 10 -49.05 -21.40 -106.31
C ARG A 10 -48.19 -22.64 -106.01
N LYS A 11 -48.95 -23.70 -105.66
CA LYS A 11 -48.85 -25.12 -106.06
C LYS A 11 -47.59 -25.55 -106.85
N ARG A 12 -46.87 -26.56 -106.33
CA ARG A 12 -46.32 -27.69 -107.12
C ARG A 12 -46.40 -28.99 -106.31
N PRO A 13 -46.93 -30.09 -106.88
CA PRO A 13 -46.86 -31.41 -106.25
C PRO A 13 -45.58 -32.16 -106.66
N VAL A 14 -45.16 -33.04 -105.74
CA VAL A 14 -44.79 -34.45 -105.93
C VAL A 14 -43.83 -34.78 -107.09
N PHE A 15 -42.61 -35.19 -106.70
CA PHE A 15 -41.48 -35.73 -107.47
C PHE A 15 -40.64 -34.77 -108.31
N SER A 16 -39.41 -34.54 -107.83
CA SER A 16 -38.24 -34.21 -108.64
C SER A 16 -37.07 -35.03 -108.10
N PHE A 17 -36.64 -36.04 -108.87
CA PHE A 17 -35.35 -36.69 -108.70
C PHE A 17 -34.29 -35.84 -109.40
N GLN A 18 -33.28 -35.41 -108.66
CA GLN A 18 -32.00 -34.98 -109.22
C GLN A 18 -30.92 -35.23 -108.16
N ASP A 19 -30.03 -36.16 -108.48
CA ASP A 19 -28.74 -36.35 -107.83
C ASP A 19 -27.88 -35.10 -108.08
N GLU A 20 -27.19 -34.62 -107.05
CA GLU A 20 -25.84 -34.04 -107.12
C GLU A 20 -25.31 -33.83 -105.67
N ASP A 21 -24.40 -34.74 -105.31
CA ASP A 21 -23.12 -34.58 -104.58
C ASP A 21 -23.05 -33.99 -103.16
N ASP A 22 -22.65 -34.88 -102.24
CA ASP A 22 -21.69 -34.76 -101.13
C ASP A 22 -21.60 -33.45 -100.29
N GLU A 23 -22.02 -33.54 -99.01
CA GLU A 23 -21.19 -33.07 -97.89
C GLU A 23 -21.51 -33.84 -96.60
N ASP A 24 -20.46 -34.38 -95.98
CA ASP A 24 -20.47 -35.34 -94.88
C ASP A 24 -20.92 -34.78 -93.52
N GLY A 25 -21.70 -35.59 -92.80
CA GLY A 25 -21.42 -35.93 -91.39
C GLY A 25 -21.94 -35.01 -90.28
N ASN A 26 -23.00 -35.46 -89.58
CA ASN A 26 -22.95 -35.71 -88.12
C ASN A 26 -24.21 -36.48 -87.62
N PHE A 27 -24.21 -37.82 -87.72
CA PHE A 27 -25.13 -38.66 -86.92
C PHE A 27 -24.48 -38.96 -85.57
N THR A 28 -24.66 -38.08 -84.58
CA THR A 28 -24.32 -38.39 -83.19
C THR A 28 -25.34 -39.37 -82.62
N PHE A 29 -25.00 -40.66 -82.59
CA PHE A 29 -25.70 -41.65 -81.78
C PHE A 29 -25.37 -41.42 -80.29
N GLU A 30 -26.38 -41.04 -79.51
CA GLU A 30 -26.30 -41.02 -78.04
C GLU A 30 -26.06 -42.45 -77.48
N PRO A 31 -25.26 -42.62 -76.42
CA PRO A 31 -24.88 -43.92 -75.89
C PRO A 31 -26.07 -44.64 -75.22
N LEU A 32 -26.10 -45.96 -75.39
CA LEU A 32 -27.15 -46.86 -74.91
C LEU A 32 -27.24 -46.89 -73.38
N THR A 33 -28.38 -46.45 -72.82
CA THR A 33 -28.70 -46.56 -71.39
C THR A 33 -29.03 -48.02 -71.04
N LYS A 34 -28.35 -48.60 -70.04
CA LYS A 34 -28.54 -50.00 -69.62
C LYS A 34 -29.88 -50.26 -68.93
N ASP A 35 -30.50 -49.23 -68.36
CA ASP A 35 -31.80 -49.35 -67.69
C ASP A 35 -32.93 -48.99 -68.65
N ALA A 36 -33.93 -49.87 -68.73
CA ALA A 36 -35.06 -49.74 -69.66
C ALA A 36 -36.02 -48.59 -69.30
N VAL A 37 -35.96 -48.10 -68.05
CA VAL A 37 -36.88 -47.10 -67.50
C VAL A 37 -36.07 -46.07 -66.70
N ASP A 38 -35.90 -44.86 -67.24
CA ASP A 38 -35.28 -43.74 -66.53
C ASP A 38 -36.36 -42.80 -65.98
N ARG A 39 -36.45 -42.69 -64.65
CA ARG A 39 -37.44 -41.84 -63.94
C ARG A 39 -37.36 -40.38 -64.38
N ALA A 40 -36.16 -39.88 -64.69
CA ALA A 40 -35.95 -38.48 -65.08
C ALA A 40 -36.55 -38.17 -66.46
N ALA A 41 -36.49 -39.12 -67.39
CA ALA A 41 -37.09 -38.98 -68.71
C ALA A 41 -38.62 -38.86 -68.66
N PHE A 42 -39.29 -39.55 -67.72
CA PHE A 42 -40.76 -39.52 -67.56
C PHE A 42 -41.30 -38.25 -66.90
N ILE A 43 -40.45 -37.46 -66.24
CA ILE A 43 -40.85 -36.24 -65.50
C ILE A 43 -40.57 -34.98 -66.34
N ALA A 44 -39.85 -35.12 -67.47
CA ALA A 44 -39.51 -33.99 -68.34
C ALA A 44 -40.76 -33.40 -69.04
N PRO A 45 -40.91 -32.06 -69.10
CA PRO A 45 -42.10 -31.39 -69.63
C PRO A 45 -42.29 -31.55 -71.16
N ASN A 46 -41.26 -32.01 -71.87
CA ASN A 46 -41.22 -32.25 -73.31
C ASN A 46 -41.05 -33.74 -73.65
N PHE A 47 -41.63 -34.63 -72.83
CA PHE A 47 -41.59 -36.07 -73.07
C PHE A 47 -42.28 -36.43 -74.39
N ASP A 48 -41.50 -36.96 -75.33
CA ASP A 48 -41.99 -37.51 -76.58
C ASP A 48 -41.85 -39.04 -76.56
N THR A 49 -42.99 -39.72 -76.65
CA THR A 49 -43.08 -41.19 -76.55
C THR A 49 -42.36 -41.85 -77.71
N ASP A 50 -42.45 -41.27 -78.90
CA ASP A 50 -41.91 -41.86 -80.12
C ASP A 50 -40.38 -41.76 -80.13
N ARG A 51 -39.82 -40.61 -79.72
CA ARG A 51 -38.38 -40.44 -79.52
C ARG A 51 -37.86 -41.30 -78.36
N PHE A 52 -38.63 -41.46 -77.30
CA PHE A 52 -38.26 -42.32 -76.16
C PHE A 52 -38.21 -43.80 -76.54
N LEU A 53 -39.16 -44.30 -77.34
CA LEU A 53 -39.15 -45.69 -77.81
C LEU A 53 -38.13 -45.92 -78.94
N ALA A 54 -37.89 -44.93 -79.80
CA ALA A 54 -36.94 -45.02 -80.90
C ALA A 54 -35.50 -45.25 -80.41
N SER A 55 -35.06 -44.59 -79.33
CA SER A 55 -33.73 -44.81 -78.75
C SER A 55 -33.59 -46.15 -78.02
N ARG A 56 -34.69 -46.87 -77.76
CA ARG A 56 -34.70 -48.20 -77.09
C ARG A 56 -35.19 -49.34 -77.99
N ARG A 57 -35.16 -49.15 -79.32
CA ARG A 57 -35.58 -50.13 -80.33
C ARG A 57 -34.82 -51.48 -80.27
N HIS A 58 -33.67 -51.50 -79.62
CA HIS A 58 -32.84 -52.68 -79.38
C HIS A 58 -33.37 -53.58 -78.23
N LEU A 59 -34.32 -53.09 -77.42
CA LEU A 59 -35.03 -53.88 -76.41
C LEU A 59 -36.33 -54.42 -77.01
N GLY A 60 -36.57 -55.73 -76.88
CA GLY A 60 -37.83 -56.33 -77.30
C GLY A 60 -39.02 -55.76 -76.54
N LEU A 61 -40.14 -55.51 -77.24
CA LEU A 61 -41.35 -54.87 -76.70
C LEU A 61 -41.90 -55.58 -75.45
N GLU A 62 -41.80 -56.91 -75.40
CA GLU A 62 -42.26 -57.70 -74.26
C GLU A 62 -41.42 -57.46 -73.00
N ARG A 63 -40.10 -57.30 -73.14
CA ARG A 63 -39.22 -56.95 -72.01
C ARG A 63 -39.49 -55.55 -71.50
N LEU A 64 -39.69 -54.59 -72.41
CA LEU A 64 -40.00 -53.21 -72.04
C LEU A 64 -41.34 -53.11 -71.29
N LYS A 65 -42.35 -53.86 -71.72
CA LYS A 65 -43.65 -53.96 -71.03
C LYS A 65 -43.51 -54.55 -69.63
N VAL A 66 -42.68 -55.58 -69.45
CA VAL A 66 -42.42 -56.17 -68.14
C VAL A 66 -41.70 -55.16 -67.23
N GLU A 67 -40.67 -54.48 -67.72
CA GLU A 67 -39.93 -53.46 -66.97
C GLU A 67 -40.81 -52.27 -66.56
N PHE A 68 -41.68 -51.75 -67.44
CA PHE A 68 -42.63 -50.69 -67.07
C PHE A 68 -43.64 -51.15 -66.02
N ASN A 69 -44.16 -52.37 -66.13
CA ASN A 69 -45.07 -52.91 -65.13
C ASN A 69 -44.38 -53.13 -63.78
N ASN A 70 -43.11 -53.54 -63.78
CA ASN A 70 -42.31 -53.68 -62.57
C ASN A 70 -42.03 -52.31 -61.94
N HIS A 71 -41.64 -51.31 -62.72
CA HIS A 71 -41.43 -49.96 -62.24
C HIS A 71 -42.73 -49.31 -61.71
N LEU A 72 -43.87 -49.56 -62.37
CA LEU A 72 -45.18 -49.10 -61.90
C LEU A 72 -45.59 -49.77 -60.58
N LYS A 73 -45.34 -51.08 -60.42
CA LYS A 73 -45.55 -51.78 -59.16
C LYS A 73 -44.66 -51.21 -58.06
N PHE A 74 -43.38 -51.00 -58.35
CA PHE A 74 -42.42 -50.40 -57.43
C PHE A 74 -42.84 -48.99 -56.99
N LEU A 75 -43.29 -48.14 -57.92
CA LEU A 75 -43.78 -46.80 -57.60
C LEU A 75 -45.04 -46.83 -56.72
N LYS A 76 -45.94 -47.79 -56.96
CA LYS A 76 -47.14 -47.98 -56.12
C LYS A 76 -46.78 -48.44 -54.71
N THR A 77 -45.81 -49.34 -54.55
CA THR A 77 -45.35 -49.76 -53.22
C THR A 77 -44.66 -48.62 -52.50
N GLU A 78 -43.80 -47.85 -53.17
CA GLU A 78 -43.12 -46.68 -52.61
C GLU A 78 -44.11 -45.59 -52.19
N LEU A 79 -45.17 -45.35 -52.98
CA LEU A 79 -46.22 -44.39 -52.62
C LEU A 79 -46.98 -44.83 -51.36
N ILE A 80 -47.34 -46.13 -51.26
CA ILE A 80 -48.05 -46.67 -50.10
C ILE A 80 -47.16 -46.60 -48.86
N GLU A 81 -45.88 -46.91 -48.99
CA GLU A 81 -44.91 -46.79 -47.89
C GLU A 81 -44.74 -45.32 -47.45
N LEU A 82 -44.65 -44.38 -48.38
CA LEU A 82 -44.56 -42.95 -48.07
C LEU A 82 -45.81 -42.44 -47.35
N ILE A 83 -46.99 -42.79 -47.85
CA ILE A 83 -48.27 -42.41 -47.22
C ILE A 83 -48.38 -43.02 -45.82
N ASN A 84 -48.04 -44.30 -45.66
CA ASN A 84 -48.13 -44.96 -44.37
C ASN A 84 -47.14 -44.38 -43.36
N ARG A 85 -45.91 -44.08 -43.77
CA ARG A 85 -44.91 -43.43 -42.92
C ARG A 85 -45.36 -42.04 -42.49
N ASP A 86 -45.70 -41.19 -43.45
CA ASP A 86 -46.06 -39.81 -43.16
C ASP A 86 -47.41 -39.71 -42.41
N TYR A 87 -48.31 -40.69 -42.56
CA TYR A 87 -49.54 -40.79 -41.77
C TYR A 87 -49.29 -41.19 -40.31
N GLN A 88 -48.36 -42.13 -40.06
CA GLN A 88 -47.97 -42.48 -38.69
C GLN A 88 -47.30 -41.30 -37.99
N ASP A 89 -46.35 -40.64 -38.66
CA ASP A 89 -45.67 -39.47 -38.10
C ASP A 89 -46.66 -38.34 -37.78
N PHE A 90 -47.68 -38.13 -38.62
CA PHE A 90 -48.73 -37.14 -38.38
C PHE A 90 -49.63 -37.50 -37.19
N ILE A 91 -50.02 -38.78 -37.06
CA ILE A 91 -50.82 -39.25 -35.92
C ILE A 91 -50.03 -39.11 -34.62
N ASP A 92 -48.78 -39.54 -34.60
CA ASP A 92 -47.90 -39.47 -33.43
C ASP A 92 -47.65 -38.02 -33.03
N LEU A 93 -47.45 -37.11 -33.99
CA LEU A 93 -47.34 -35.69 -33.69
C LEU A 93 -48.65 -35.11 -33.11
N SER A 94 -49.80 -35.44 -33.70
CA SER A 94 -51.09 -34.92 -33.24
C SER A 94 -51.47 -35.40 -31.83
N THR A 95 -51.15 -36.66 -31.52
CA THR A 95 -51.45 -37.27 -30.22
C THR A 95 -50.54 -36.72 -29.14
N ASN A 96 -49.25 -36.53 -29.44
CA ASN A 96 -48.30 -35.93 -28.51
C ASN A 96 -48.60 -34.44 -28.26
N LEU A 97 -48.95 -33.67 -29.30
CA LEU A 97 -49.25 -32.24 -29.16
C LEU A 97 -50.40 -31.97 -28.18
N LYS A 98 -51.44 -32.82 -28.20
CA LYS A 98 -52.60 -32.72 -27.32
C LYS A 98 -52.27 -32.94 -25.83
N GLY A 99 -51.15 -33.58 -25.52
CA GLY A 99 -50.67 -33.81 -24.14
C GLY A 99 -49.73 -32.71 -23.61
N VAL A 100 -49.10 -31.95 -24.51
CA VAL A 100 -48.06 -30.97 -24.16
C VAL A 100 -48.63 -29.81 -23.34
N ASP A 101 -49.82 -29.30 -23.67
CA ASP A 101 -50.44 -28.19 -22.91
C ASP A 101 -50.65 -28.54 -21.43
N LYS A 102 -51.05 -29.78 -21.14
CA LYS A 102 -51.24 -30.27 -19.77
C LYS A 102 -49.89 -30.41 -19.04
N ALA A 103 -48.85 -30.90 -19.73
CA ALA A 103 -47.50 -30.97 -19.18
C ALA A 103 -46.93 -29.57 -18.87
N ILE A 104 -47.11 -28.61 -19.79
CA ILE A 104 -46.72 -27.20 -19.61
C ILE A 104 -47.45 -26.59 -18.42
N SER A 105 -48.77 -26.78 -18.32
CA SER A 105 -49.55 -26.27 -17.19
C SER A 105 -49.10 -26.86 -15.87
N ASN A 106 -48.75 -28.16 -15.84
CA ASN A 106 -48.28 -28.83 -14.64
C ASN A 106 -46.90 -28.34 -14.18
N ILE A 107 -46.02 -27.94 -15.10
CA ILE A 107 -44.66 -27.46 -14.76
C ILE A 107 -44.68 -25.96 -14.39
N ARG A 108 -45.57 -25.17 -15.01
CA ARG A 108 -45.65 -23.72 -14.80
C ARG A 108 -45.89 -23.32 -13.34
N GLY A 109 -46.73 -24.07 -12.63
CA GLY A 109 -47.02 -23.82 -11.20
C GLY A 109 -45.80 -24.02 -10.29
N PRO A 110 -45.17 -25.21 -10.27
CA PRO A 110 -43.93 -25.47 -9.56
C PRO A 110 -42.80 -24.49 -9.92
N LEU A 111 -42.64 -24.15 -11.21
CA LEU A 111 -41.59 -23.22 -11.64
C LEU A 111 -41.77 -21.82 -11.02
N LYS A 112 -43.02 -21.31 -11.02
CA LYS A 112 -43.35 -20.04 -10.37
C LYS A 112 -43.16 -20.05 -8.87
N ARG A 113 -43.43 -21.18 -8.21
CA ARG A 113 -43.17 -21.33 -6.77
C ARG A 113 -41.68 -21.32 -6.47
N MET A 114 -40.90 -22.05 -7.25
CA MET A 114 -39.44 -22.07 -7.12
C MET A 114 -38.83 -20.69 -7.40
N GLU A 115 -39.37 -19.94 -8.36
CA GLU A 115 -39.00 -18.55 -8.62
C GLU A 115 -39.26 -17.65 -7.40
N HIS A 116 -40.44 -17.74 -6.79
CA HIS A 116 -40.75 -16.97 -5.57
C HIS A 116 -39.85 -17.37 -4.40
N GLU A 117 -39.67 -18.67 -4.16
CA GLU A 117 -38.82 -19.17 -3.08
C GLU A 117 -37.35 -18.72 -3.27
N ALA A 118 -36.84 -18.73 -4.50
CA ALA A 118 -35.50 -18.22 -4.81
C ALA A 118 -35.38 -16.71 -4.58
N LEU A 119 -36.42 -15.93 -4.90
CA LEU A 119 -36.47 -14.50 -4.62
C LEU A 119 -36.52 -14.23 -3.11
N ASP A 120 -37.33 -14.97 -2.36
CA ASP A 120 -37.44 -14.83 -0.91
C ASP A 120 -36.12 -15.17 -0.23
N ILE A 121 -35.46 -16.26 -0.63
CA ILE A 121 -34.12 -16.62 -0.15
C ILE A 121 -33.13 -15.50 -0.47
N ARG A 122 -33.15 -14.96 -1.69
CA ARG A 122 -32.28 -13.85 -2.08
C ARG A 122 -32.51 -12.61 -1.21
N ILE A 123 -33.76 -12.25 -0.94
CA ILE A 123 -34.10 -11.10 -0.08
C ILE A 123 -33.61 -11.34 1.35
N ASN A 124 -33.83 -12.55 1.89
CA ASN A 124 -33.40 -12.91 3.23
C ASN A 124 -31.86 -12.93 3.36
N CYS A 125 -31.16 -13.45 2.35
CA CYS A 125 -29.71 -13.38 2.27
C CYS A 125 -29.21 -11.94 2.20
N GLN A 126 -29.82 -11.08 1.37
CA GLN A 126 -29.43 -9.68 1.26
C GLN A 126 -29.64 -8.94 2.59
N SER A 127 -30.81 -9.12 3.22
CA SER A 127 -31.09 -8.55 4.55
C SER A 127 -30.07 -9.02 5.59
N SER A 128 -29.68 -10.29 5.55
CA SER A 128 -28.66 -10.83 6.46
C SER A 128 -27.27 -10.23 6.18
N ILE A 129 -26.91 -10.01 4.92
CA ILE A 129 -25.66 -9.35 4.52
C ILE A 129 -25.66 -7.90 5.04
N ASP A 130 -26.73 -7.15 4.82
CA ASP A 130 -26.84 -5.75 5.25
C ASP A 130 -26.75 -5.61 6.77
N GLN A 131 -27.40 -6.54 7.51
CA GLN A 131 -27.29 -6.60 8.97
C GLN A 131 -25.86 -6.91 9.42
N LEU A 132 -25.19 -7.86 8.78
CA LEU A 132 -23.79 -8.18 9.08
C LEU A 132 -22.87 -7.01 8.78
N GLU A 133 -23.06 -6.30 7.68
CA GLU A 133 -22.28 -5.12 7.33
C GLU A 133 -22.44 -4.01 8.37
N SER A 134 -23.68 -3.70 8.76
CA SER A 134 -23.96 -2.75 9.84
C SER A 134 -23.29 -3.16 11.16
N GLN A 135 -23.33 -4.44 11.52
CA GLN A 135 -22.68 -4.94 12.74
C GLN A 135 -21.16 -4.88 12.65
N LEU A 136 -20.57 -5.15 11.48
CA LEU A 136 -19.13 -5.06 11.26
C LEU A 136 -18.64 -3.61 11.33
N LEU A 137 -19.39 -2.66 10.76
CA LEU A 137 -19.12 -1.22 10.89
C LEU A 137 -19.18 -0.79 12.36
N HIS A 138 -20.25 -1.15 13.07
CA HIS A 138 -20.36 -0.85 14.51
C HIS A 138 -19.20 -1.45 15.32
N ARG A 139 -18.79 -2.68 15.00
CA ARG A 139 -17.65 -3.34 15.64
C ARG A 139 -16.32 -2.65 15.31
N ALA A 140 -16.16 -2.08 14.11
CA ALA A 140 -14.99 -1.31 13.73
C ALA A 140 -14.88 -0.03 14.56
N GLU A 141 -15.96 0.74 14.69
CA GLU A 141 -16.01 1.93 15.54
C GLU A 141 -15.72 1.61 17.01
N LEU A 142 -16.28 0.51 17.52
CA LEU A 142 -16.04 0.09 18.90
C LEU A 142 -14.57 -0.30 19.12
N ARG A 143 -13.92 -0.93 18.12
CA ARG A 143 -12.48 -1.23 18.19
C ARG A 143 -11.65 0.04 18.23
N GLU A 144 -11.98 1.04 17.43
CA GLU A 144 -11.28 2.34 17.43
C GLU A 144 -11.42 3.07 18.77
N LYS A 145 -12.65 3.14 19.30
CA LYS A 145 -12.87 3.69 20.65
C LYS A 145 -12.09 2.92 21.71
N LYS A 146 -12.03 1.59 21.61
CA LYS A 146 -11.25 0.74 22.53
C LYS A 146 -9.74 0.95 22.40
N THR A 147 -9.19 1.15 21.20
CA THR A 147 -7.76 1.43 21.01
C THR A 147 -7.41 2.81 21.57
N CYS A 148 -8.28 3.80 21.38
CA CYS A 148 -8.15 5.12 21.99
C CYS A 148 -8.15 5.04 23.53
N LEU A 149 -9.13 4.36 24.13
CA LEU A 149 -9.20 4.19 25.59
C LEU A 149 -7.98 3.46 26.16
N LYS A 150 -7.50 2.41 25.48
CA LYS A 150 -6.27 1.71 25.88
C LYS A 150 -5.06 2.63 25.82
N LEU A 151 -4.95 3.49 24.81
CA LEU A 151 -3.87 4.47 24.72
C LEU A 151 -3.95 5.46 25.90
N MET A 152 -5.14 5.97 26.21
CA MET A 152 -5.35 6.88 27.34
C MET A 152 -4.99 6.23 28.68
N LEU A 153 -5.42 4.98 28.89
CA LEU A 153 -5.07 4.21 30.09
C LEU A 153 -3.57 3.99 30.21
N ASN A 154 -2.91 3.59 29.12
CA ASN A 154 -1.46 3.39 29.10
C ASN A 154 -0.71 4.69 29.38
N ILE A 155 -1.18 5.83 28.86
CA ILE A 155 -0.59 7.13 29.17
C ILE A 155 -0.76 7.43 30.66
N HIS A 156 -1.97 7.29 31.21
CA HIS A 156 -2.23 7.51 32.62
C HIS A 156 -1.36 6.64 33.52
N GLU A 157 -1.27 5.34 33.25
CA GLU A 157 -0.42 4.40 34.00
C GLU A 157 1.06 4.77 33.89
N SER A 158 1.54 5.15 32.69
CA SER A 158 2.93 5.59 32.52
C SER A 158 3.23 6.90 33.26
N VAL A 159 2.30 7.85 33.29
CA VAL A 159 2.43 9.12 34.02
C VAL A 159 2.48 8.84 35.52
N THR A 160 1.55 8.04 36.06
CA THR A 160 1.52 7.66 37.48
C THR A 160 2.77 6.89 37.87
N LYS A 161 3.21 5.93 37.05
CA LYS A 161 4.46 5.18 37.28
C LYS A 161 5.68 6.09 37.34
N VAL A 162 5.77 7.09 36.46
CA VAL A 162 6.88 8.06 36.50
C VAL A 162 6.77 9.00 37.71
N GLU A 163 5.56 9.42 38.11
CA GLU A 163 5.34 10.19 39.34
C GLU A 163 5.75 9.42 40.60
N ASP A 164 5.42 8.13 40.66
CA ASP A 164 5.77 7.23 41.76
C ASP A 164 7.29 7.01 41.83
N LEU A 165 7.94 6.76 40.69
CA LEU A 165 9.39 6.60 40.63
C LEU A 165 10.14 7.90 40.97
N LEU A 166 9.52 9.05 40.69
CA LEU A 166 10.01 10.38 41.06
C LEU A 166 9.62 10.77 42.49
N GLU A 167 8.95 9.92 43.27
CA GLU A 167 8.56 10.18 44.66
C GLU A 167 7.76 11.50 44.82
N ILE A 168 7.02 11.90 43.78
CA ILE A 168 6.28 13.18 43.78
C ILE A 168 5.11 13.15 44.79
N ASN A 169 4.65 11.95 45.17
CA ASN A 169 3.53 11.72 46.09
C ASN A 169 3.93 11.21 47.48
N THR A 170 5.22 11.00 47.78
CA THR A 170 5.63 10.47 49.10
C THR A 170 5.96 11.62 50.05
N ASP A 171 4.98 12.01 50.88
CA ASP A 171 5.13 12.88 52.07
C ASP A 171 5.93 12.19 53.20
N THR A 172 6.84 11.28 52.88
CA THR A 172 7.72 10.64 53.86
C THR A 172 9.05 11.37 53.87
N PRO A 173 9.46 11.99 54.99
CA PRO A 173 10.77 12.61 55.10
C PRO A 173 11.82 11.53 54.85
N ALA A 174 12.66 11.76 53.84
CA ALA A 174 13.70 10.85 53.42
C ALA A 174 14.49 10.32 54.62
N ILE A 175 14.28 9.06 54.96
CA ILE A 175 15.23 8.29 55.76
C ILE A 175 16.46 8.13 54.88
N SER A 176 17.44 8.96 55.20
CA SER A 176 18.87 8.78 55.04
C SER A 176 19.35 7.40 54.56
N VAL A 177 20.32 7.43 53.64
CA VAL A 177 21.19 6.34 53.18
C VAL A 177 20.63 5.49 52.03
N THR A 178 20.54 6.10 50.85
CA THR A 178 20.78 5.36 49.60
C THR A 178 22.14 5.80 49.08
N SER A 179 23.07 4.85 48.92
CA SER A 179 24.38 5.11 48.31
C SER A 179 24.21 5.84 46.98
N ASP A 180 25.10 6.79 46.67
CA ASP A 180 25.07 7.62 45.43
C ASP A 180 24.89 6.77 44.15
N GLU A 181 25.41 5.54 44.16
CA GLU A 181 25.27 4.56 43.07
C GLU A 181 23.83 4.06 42.85
N SER A 182 22.98 4.05 43.87
CA SER A 182 21.55 3.70 43.76
C SER A 182 20.72 4.84 43.20
N LEU A 183 21.08 6.09 43.50
CA LEU A 183 20.38 7.28 43.01
C LEU A 183 20.57 7.43 41.51
N GLY A 184 21.81 7.24 41.02
CA GLY A 184 22.08 7.25 39.58
C GLY A 184 21.28 6.18 38.82
N LYS A 185 21.21 4.95 39.35
CA LYS A 185 20.43 3.85 38.74
C LYS A 185 18.92 4.13 38.75
N GLN A 186 18.40 4.75 39.81
CA GLN A 186 16.99 5.16 39.88
C GLN A 186 16.68 6.24 38.83
N ILE A 187 17.55 7.23 38.67
CA ILE A 187 17.40 8.31 37.69
C ILE A 187 17.44 7.77 36.26
N GLU A 188 18.33 6.82 35.96
CA GLU A 188 18.38 6.18 34.64
C GLU A 188 17.10 5.40 34.32
N ARG A 189 16.58 4.66 35.30
CA ARG A 189 15.29 3.98 35.15
C ARG A 189 14.15 4.98 34.92
N VAL A 190 14.12 6.08 35.67
CA VAL A 190 13.14 7.16 35.48
C VAL A 190 13.26 7.77 34.09
N ALA A 191 14.47 8.01 33.58
CA ALA A 191 14.69 8.56 32.24
C ALA A 191 14.13 7.65 31.13
N ILE A 192 14.30 6.33 31.25
CA ILE A 192 13.76 5.35 30.30
C ILE A 192 12.23 5.38 30.30
N GLU A 193 11.61 5.34 31.48
CA GLU A 193 10.15 5.37 31.63
C GLU A 193 9.57 6.73 31.19
N TYR A 194 10.28 7.82 31.44
CA TYR A 194 9.93 9.16 30.95
C TYR A 194 9.93 9.21 29.42
N ASN A 195 10.93 8.62 28.75
CA ASN A 195 10.94 8.55 27.29
C ASN A 195 9.80 7.70 26.72
N GLN A 196 9.48 6.58 27.37
CA GLN A 196 8.33 5.77 27.00
C GLN A 196 7.02 6.57 27.15
N MET A 197 6.87 7.30 28.26
CA MET A 197 5.75 8.21 28.48
C MET A 197 5.70 9.30 27.41
N GLN A 198 6.81 9.97 27.09
CA GLN A 198 6.90 10.99 26.03
C GLN A 198 6.48 10.43 24.67
N HIS A 199 6.88 9.20 24.34
CA HIS A 199 6.46 8.54 23.10
C HIS A 199 4.95 8.26 23.07
N LEU A 200 4.36 7.79 24.19
CA LEU A 200 2.92 7.56 24.30
C LEU A 200 2.13 8.88 24.22
N VAL A 201 2.60 9.92 24.90
CA VAL A 201 2.02 11.28 24.85
C VAL A 201 2.08 11.84 23.44
N LYS A 202 3.20 11.65 22.71
CA LYS A 202 3.33 12.08 21.30
C LYS A 202 2.29 11.42 20.40
N ARG A 203 1.94 10.16 20.63
CA ARG A 203 0.89 9.45 19.91
C ARG A 203 -0.52 9.93 20.27
N GLY A 204 -0.71 10.44 21.49
CA GLY A 204 -2.01 10.87 22.03
C GLY A 204 -2.36 12.36 21.89
N LYS A 205 -1.49 13.20 21.30
CA LYS A 205 -1.61 14.68 21.28
C LYS A 205 -2.95 15.25 20.79
N HIS A 206 -3.68 14.51 19.96
CA HIS A 206 -4.94 14.95 19.38
C HIS A 206 -6.15 14.78 20.31
N LEU A 207 -5.97 14.13 21.47
CA LEU A 207 -7.06 13.84 22.40
C LEU A 207 -7.22 14.95 23.45
N PRO A 208 -8.45 15.40 23.78
CA PRO A 208 -8.68 16.43 24.80
C PRO A 208 -8.19 16.02 26.20
N PHE A 209 -8.09 14.72 26.47
CA PHE A 209 -7.49 14.17 27.68
C PHE A 209 -6.03 14.60 27.91
N MET A 210 -5.29 14.94 26.86
CA MET A 210 -3.92 15.46 27.00
C MET A 210 -3.88 16.85 27.62
N ALA A 211 -4.85 17.72 27.34
CA ALA A 211 -4.89 19.06 27.92
C ALA A 211 -5.05 19.01 29.45
N GLU A 212 -5.84 18.07 29.96
CA GLU A 212 -6.01 17.88 31.42
C GLU A 212 -4.75 17.29 32.09
N ASN A 213 -3.96 16.49 31.38
CA ASN A 213 -2.74 15.89 31.94
C ASN A 213 -1.46 16.67 31.62
N GLU A 214 -1.54 17.75 30.83
CA GLU A 214 -0.38 18.54 30.41
C GLU A 214 0.38 19.12 31.60
N TRP A 215 -0.34 19.65 32.59
CA TRP A 215 0.28 20.18 33.82
C TRP A 215 1.03 19.09 34.62
N ARG A 216 0.53 17.84 34.64
CA ARG A 216 1.22 16.71 35.29
C ARG A 216 2.50 16.37 34.56
N ILE A 217 2.45 16.30 33.24
CA ILE A 217 3.61 15.99 32.39
C ILE A 217 4.69 17.08 32.54
N THR A 218 4.29 18.36 32.57
CA THR A 218 5.19 19.49 32.82
C THR A 218 5.79 19.41 34.22
N ARG A 219 4.99 19.15 35.25
CA ARG A 219 5.49 18.95 36.63
C ARG A 219 6.50 17.81 36.72
N ILE A 220 6.24 16.69 36.06
CA ILE A 220 7.19 15.56 35.96
C ILE A 220 8.48 15.99 35.29
N LYS A 221 8.39 16.71 34.17
CA LYS A 221 9.56 17.25 33.45
C LYS A 221 10.39 18.16 34.36
N ASP A 222 9.76 19.11 35.03
CA ASP A 222 10.44 20.09 35.89
C ASP A 222 11.07 19.41 37.11
N THR A 223 10.40 18.40 37.68
CA THR A 223 10.92 17.63 38.82
C THR A 223 12.10 16.76 38.40
N LEU A 224 12.00 16.08 37.26
CA LEU A 224 13.09 15.28 36.70
C LEU A 224 14.31 16.15 36.39
N GLN A 225 14.10 17.31 35.76
CA GLN A 225 15.15 18.27 35.46
C GLN A 225 15.78 18.83 36.75
N SER A 226 14.99 19.14 37.77
CA SER A 226 15.48 19.64 39.06
C SER A 226 16.26 18.59 39.85
N LYS A 227 15.85 17.31 39.80
CA LYS A 227 16.58 16.21 40.43
C LYS A 227 17.91 15.97 39.70
N LEU A 228 17.88 15.92 38.37
CA LEU A 228 19.07 15.77 37.53
C LEU A 228 20.04 16.94 37.67
N SER A 229 19.56 18.17 37.82
CA SER A 229 20.41 19.34 37.99
C SER A 229 21.12 19.30 39.33
N ARG A 230 20.39 18.96 40.41
CA ARG A 230 20.96 18.80 41.76
C ARG A 230 22.02 17.70 41.81
N THR A 231 21.80 16.55 41.17
CA THR A 231 22.78 15.46 41.14
C THR A 231 24.01 15.81 40.31
N LEU A 232 23.82 16.54 39.21
CA LEU A 232 24.94 17.03 38.40
C LEU A 232 25.76 18.09 39.18
N GLU A 233 25.09 19.03 39.85
CA GLU A 233 25.72 20.05 40.69
C GLU A 233 26.51 19.41 41.84
N SER A 234 25.95 18.42 42.53
CA SER A 234 26.67 17.72 43.60
C SER A 234 27.88 16.95 43.08
N ALA A 235 27.75 16.27 41.93
CA ALA A 235 28.86 15.56 41.29
C ALA A 235 29.99 16.52 40.83
N LEU A 236 29.63 17.70 40.31
CA LEU A 236 30.59 18.72 39.89
C LEU A 236 31.30 19.38 41.10
N ARG A 237 30.60 19.65 42.20
CA ARG A 237 31.23 20.18 43.43
C ARG A 237 32.18 19.19 44.07
N GLN A 238 31.80 17.91 44.11
CA GLN A 238 32.69 16.85 44.61
C GLN A 238 33.95 16.69 43.75
N LEU A 239 33.86 16.93 42.44
CA LEU A 239 35.02 16.96 41.54
C LEU A 239 35.93 18.17 41.79
N GLN A 240 35.39 19.30 42.25
CA GLN A 240 36.16 20.50 42.58
C GLN A 240 36.88 20.40 43.95
N GLU A 241 36.28 19.71 44.92
CA GLU A 241 36.78 19.66 46.30
C GLU A 241 37.66 18.44 46.62
N GLY A 242 37.61 17.37 45.82
CA GLY A 242 38.37 16.14 46.06
C GLY A 242 38.87 15.46 44.79
N GLN A 243 39.99 14.73 44.90
CA GLN A 243 40.50 13.88 43.82
C GLN A 243 39.41 12.92 43.30
N PRO A 244 39.45 12.56 42.01
CA PRO A 244 38.36 11.86 41.34
C PRO A 244 38.18 10.44 41.87
N ASN A 245 37.21 10.27 42.77
CA ASN A 245 36.72 8.94 43.15
C ASN A 245 36.03 8.31 41.94
N ASP A 246 36.35 7.07 41.60
CA ASP A 246 35.76 6.36 40.46
C ASP A 246 34.22 6.36 40.51
N SER A 247 33.64 6.28 41.72
CA SER A 247 32.19 6.41 41.97
C SER A 247 31.59 7.76 41.53
N THR A 248 32.31 8.87 41.72
CA THR A 248 31.84 10.21 41.29
C THR A 248 31.88 10.35 39.77
N LYS A 249 32.91 9.78 39.13
CA LYS A 249 32.98 9.66 37.67
C LYS A 249 31.83 8.82 37.12
N GLN A 250 31.51 7.69 37.75
CA GLN A 250 30.37 6.85 37.35
C GLN A 250 29.03 7.57 37.51
N SER A 251 28.84 8.30 38.61
CA SER A 251 27.62 9.09 38.85
C SER A 251 27.46 10.23 37.82
N LEU A 252 28.57 10.89 37.47
CA LEU A 252 28.60 11.90 36.40
C LEU A 252 28.34 11.29 35.02
N ILE A 253 28.95 10.14 34.70
CA ILE A 253 28.68 9.39 33.47
C ILE A 253 27.19 9.08 33.38
N GLN A 254 26.60 8.59 34.47
CA GLN A 254 25.19 8.22 34.51
C GLN A 254 24.29 9.44 34.34
N CYS A 255 24.58 10.57 34.99
CA CYS A 255 23.82 11.81 34.79
C CYS A 255 23.92 12.33 33.35
N LEU A 256 25.11 12.35 32.75
CA LEU A 256 25.28 12.81 31.37
C LEU A 256 24.62 11.88 30.35
N ARG A 257 24.62 10.56 30.62
CA ARG A 257 23.86 9.58 29.86
C ARG A 257 22.36 9.81 29.98
N THR A 258 21.83 10.09 31.17
CA THR A 258 20.39 10.35 31.34
C THR A 258 19.96 11.67 30.71
N TYR A 259 20.78 12.73 30.78
CA TYR A 259 20.55 13.96 30.02
C TYR A 259 20.53 13.73 28.49
N ALA A 260 21.39 12.85 27.99
CA ALA A 260 21.36 12.47 26.57
C ALA A 260 20.12 11.65 26.22
N LEU A 261 19.71 10.73 27.10
CA LEU A 261 18.50 9.93 26.90
C LEU A 261 17.25 10.82 26.86
N ILE A 262 17.17 11.86 27.70
CA ILE A 262 16.03 12.79 27.76
C ILE A 262 16.12 13.88 26.67
N ASP A 263 17.18 13.88 25.85
CA ASP A 263 17.44 14.87 24.81
C ASP A 263 17.50 16.32 25.35
N GLN A 264 18.12 16.48 26.53
CA GLN A 264 18.31 17.76 27.22
C GLN A 264 19.80 18.09 27.39
N THR A 265 20.57 17.95 26.32
CA THR A 265 22.03 18.16 26.32
C THR A 265 22.41 19.60 26.64
N GLN A 266 21.63 20.57 26.14
CA GLN A 266 21.84 22.01 26.37
C GLN A 266 21.75 22.42 27.84
N VAL A 267 20.82 21.81 28.59
CA VAL A 267 20.65 22.09 30.03
C VAL A 267 21.88 21.61 30.80
N ALA A 268 22.41 20.44 30.45
CA ALA A 268 23.63 19.92 31.05
C ALA A 268 24.85 20.79 30.71
N GLU A 269 24.98 21.25 29.46
CA GLU A 269 26.05 22.17 29.05
C GLU A 269 26.00 23.51 29.81
N TRP A 270 24.80 24.07 29.96
CA TRP A 270 24.59 25.29 30.73
C TRP A 270 24.93 25.11 32.22
N LEU A 271 24.54 23.99 32.84
CA LEU A 271 24.88 23.70 34.23
C LEU A 271 26.40 23.56 34.44
N ILE A 272 27.10 22.87 33.54
CA ILE A 272 28.56 22.77 33.57
C ILE A 272 29.18 24.16 33.42
N ARG A 273 28.62 25.00 32.55
CA ARG A 273 29.10 26.38 32.33
C ARG A 273 28.99 27.21 33.60
N GLU A 274 27.81 27.19 34.21
CA GLU A 274 27.49 28.03 35.36
C GLU A 274 28.21 27.58 36.64
N GLN A 275 28.32 26.27 36.87
CA GLN A 275 28.77 25.73 38.17
C GLN A 275 30.25 25.32 38.16
N PHE A 276 30.79 24.93 37.00
CA PHE A 276 32.17 24.46 36.89
C PHE A 276 33.10 25.48 36.23
N VAL A 277 32.68 26.03 35.09
CA VAL A 277 33.53 26.93 34.29
C VAL A 277 33.53 28.35 34.86
N ARG A 278 32.36 28.93 35.17
CA ARG A 278 32.24 30.30 35.67
C ARG A 278 33.09 30.60 36.92
N PRO A 279 33.07 29.81 38.01
CA PRO A 279 33.87 30.14 39.19
C PRO A 279 35.38 30.06 38.92
N PHE A 280 35.81 29.21 37.99
CA PHE A 280 37.21 29.14 37.57
C PHE A 280 37.62 30.35 36.72
N VAL A 281 36.76 30.73 35.76
CA VAL A 281 36.97 31.87 34.85
C VAL A 281 36.93 33.19 35.61
N GLU A 282 36.03 33.35 36.59
CA GLU A 282 35.99 34.54 37.47
C GLU A 282 37.24 34.66 38.34
N LYS A 283 37.84 33.53 38.74
CA LYS A 283 39.09 33.50 39.51
C LYS A 283 40.33 33.77 38.66
N THR A 284 40.28 33.52 37.35
CA THR A 284 41.41 33.66 36.42
C THR A 284 41.38 34.95 35.61
N ILE A 285 40.20 35.48 35.25
CA ILE A 285 40.01 36.74 34.52
C ILE A 285 39.74 37.86 35.52
N THR A 286 40.75 38.22 36.30
CA THR A 286 40.76 39.41 37.17
C THR A 286 41.45 40.57 36.44
N HIS A 287 41.16 41.83 36.81
CA HIS A 287 41.76 43.02 36.17
C HIS A 287 43.31 43.00 36.13
N ASP A 288 43.94 42.29 37.06
CA ASP A 288 45.40 42.09 37.15
C ASP A 288 45.93 41.08 36.10
N ALA A 289 45.12 40.10 35.70
CA ALA A 289 45.46 39.10 34.69
C ALA A 289 45.38 39.64 33.24
N LEU A 290 44.83 40.83 33.04
CA LEU A 290 44.80 41.52 31.75
C LEU A 290 46.16 42.14 31.37
N ALA A 291 47.07 42.28 32.34
CA ALA A 291 48.42 42.77 32.10
C ALA A 291 49.36 41.70 31.52
N ASP A 292 49.09 40.41 31.79
CA ASP A 292 49.87 39.27 31.28
C ASP A 292 48.96 38.21 30.69
N LEU A 293 48.51 38.49 29.47
CA LEU A 293 47.56 37.67 28.72
C LEU A 293 48.09 36.24 28.46
N THR A 294 49.41 36.08 28.37
CA THR A 294 50.05 34.78 28.12
C THR A 294 49.91 33.85 29.32
N THR A 295 50.06 34.37 30.54
CA THR A 295 49.85 33.56 31.76
C THR A 295 48.38 33.34 32.07
N MET A 296 47.49 34.23 31.63
CA MET A 296 46.05 34.03 31.70
C MET A 296 45.59 32.91 30.74
N TYR A 297 46.01 32.94 29.48
CA TYR A 297 45.71 31.87 28.52
C TYR A 297 46.36 30.54 28.90
N SER A 298 47.58 30.51 29.43
CA SER A 298 48.20 29.26 29.87
C SER A 298 47.49 28.65 31.08
N LYS A 299 46.98 29.46 32.01
CA LYS A 299 46.12 28.99 33.12
C LYS A 299 44.79 28.46 32.63
N LEU A 300 44.13 29.14 31.68
CA LEU A 300 42.90 28.67 31.05
C LEU A 300 43.13 27.36 30.28
N LEU A 301 44.23 27.24 29.55
CA LEU A 301 44.60 26.03 28.81
C LEU A 301 44.92 24.88 29.77
N SER A 302 45.62 25.14 30.89
CA SER A 302 45.91 24.12 31.91
C SER A 302 44.67 23.55 32.58
N PHE A 303 43.62 24.38 32.73
CA PHE A 303 42.32 23.95 33.24
C PHE A 303 41.54 23.15 32.21
N ALA A 304 41.55 23.59 30.95
CA ALA A 304 40.95 22.85 29.84
C ALA A 304 41.63 21.48 29.62
N SER A 305 42.94 21.39 29.83
CA SER A 305 43.72 20.16 29.71
C SER A 305 43.82 19.33 30.99
N GLY A 306 43.33 19.82 32.13
CA GLY A 306 43.43 19.17 33.43
C GLY A 306 42.07 18.79 33.97
N ASP A 307 41.36 19.78 34.53
CA ASP A 307 40.13 19.57 35.28
C ASP A 307 38.92 19.29 34.37
N LEU A 308 38.97 19.76 33.11
CA LEU A 308 37.92 19.53 32.11
C LEU A 308 38.12 18.21 31.34
N GLN A 309 39.34 17.65 31.32
CA GLN A 309 39.65 16.40 30.60
C GLN A 309 38.83 15.19 31.07
N PRO A 310 38.61 14.93 32.38
CA PRO A 310 37.77 13.82 32.81
C PRO A 310 36.34 13.90 32.26
N ILE A 311 35.78 15.11 32.18
CA ILE A 311 34.43 15.36 31.64
C ILE A 311 34.42 15.15 30.11
N LEU A 312 35.48 15.57 29.43
CA LEU A 312 35.64 15.36 27.98
C LEU A 312 35.87 13.90 27.62
N ASP A 313 36.68 13.19 28.39
CA ASP A 313 36.91 11.75 28.20
C ASP A 313 35.61 10.97 28.41
N ILE A 314 34.82 11.34 29.42
CA ILE A 314 33.51 10.73 29.69
C ILE A 314 32.56 10.95 28.52
N THR A 315 32.48 12.18 27.99
CA THR A 315 31.58 12.53 26.89
C THR A 315 32.06 12.00 25.54
N GLN A 316 33.36 11.98 25.28
CA GLN A 316 33.93 11.47 24.04
C GLN A 316 34.04 9.93 24.00
N LYS A 317 34.15 9.23 25.14
CA LYS A 317 34.23 7.76 25.17
C LYS A 317 32.85 7.09 25.28
N ASN A 318 31.95 7.63 26.09
CA ASN A 318 30.65 6.99 26.36
C ASN A 318 29.49 7.51 25.49
N LEU A 319 29.64 8.68 24.87
CA LEU A 319 28.54 9.40 24.21
C LEU A 319 28.87 9.79 22.76
N LYS A 320 29.73 9.00 22.07
CA LYS A 320 30.05 9.19 20.64
C LYS A 320 28.77 9.19 19.80
N GLY A 321 28.41 10.33 19.22
CA GLY A 321 27.21 10.52 18.42
C GLY A 321 26.11 11.37 19.07
N THR A 322 26.35 11.94 20.26
CA THR A 322 25.45 12.92 20.88
C THR A 322 25.88 14.35 20.58
N THR A 323 24.96 15.31 20.68
CA THR A 323 25.15 16.75 20.39
C THR A 323 25.97 17.51 21.43
N TYR A 324 26.70 16.82 22.30
CA TYR A 324 27.48 17.46 23.35
C TYR A 324 28.72 18.15 22.78
N GLU A 325 28.73 19.48 22.84
CA GLU A 325 29.87 20.32 22.50
C GLU A 325 30.28 21.14 23.74
N ILE A 326 30.62 20.45 24.83
CA ILE A 326 30.95 21.07 26.11
C ILE A 326 32.10 22.09 25.98
N LEU A 327 33.12 21.82 25.18
CA LEU A 327 34.22 22.79 24.98
C LEU A 327 33.75 24.08 24.32
N VAL A 328 32.91 23.98 23.28
CA VAL A 328 32.46 25.15 22.53
C VAL A 328 31.39 25.89 23.31
N ASN A 329 30.32 25.19 23.71
CA ASN A 329 29.11 25.78 24.26
C ASN A 329 29.20 26.12 25.75
N SER A 330 30.08 25.45 26.49
CA SER A 330 30.25 25.69 27.93
C SER A 330 31.52 26.49 28.23
N PHE A 331 32.69 26.04 27.73
CA PHE A 331 33.97 26.69 28.05
C PHE A 331 34.20 27.98 27.26
N TRP A 332 34.23 27.92 25.92
CA TRP A 332 34.57 29.08 25.10
C TRP A 332 33.53 30.19 25.16
N VAL A 333 32.23 29.86 25.21
CA VAL A 333 31.18 30.89 25.33
C VAL A 333 31.30 31.68 26.64
N GLU A 334 31.66 31.05 27.77
CA GLU A 334 31.86 31.78 29.03
C GLU A 334 33.14 32.62 29.01
N VAL A 335 34.24 32.09 28.46
CA VAL A 335 35.49 32.85 28.32
C VAL A 335 35.29 34.09 27.43
N ILE A 336 34.57 33.95 26.31
CA ILE A 336 34.28 35.06 25.39
C ILE A 336 33.31 36.07 26.01
N ASP A 337 32.24 35.62 26.67
CA ASP A 337 31.29 36.52 27.35
C ASP A 337 31.99 37.34 28.44
N ARG A 338 32.90 36.73 29.21
CA ARG A 338 33.68 37.41 30.24
C ARG A 338 34.76 38.33 29.68
N LEU A 339 35.45 37.91 28.62
CA LEU A 339 36.41 38.75 27.91
C LEU A 339 35.71 39.97 27.29
N ASN A 340 34.48 39.84 26.79
CA ASN A 340 33.74 40.99 26.26
C ASN A 340 33.31 41.97 27.37
N ARG A 341 32.94 41.48 28.55
CA ARG A 341 32.54 42.33 29.69
C ARG A 341 33.73 43.05 30.33
N HIS A 342 34.83 42.34 30.60
CA HIS A 342 36.02 42.89 31.27
C HIS A 342 37.07 43.46 30.29
N GLY A 343 37.06 43.03 29.04
CA GLY A 343 37.98 43.46 27.99
C GLY A 343 37.60 44.77 27.33
N SER A 344 36.43 45.36 27.62
CA SER A 344 36.06 46.70 27.16
C SER A 344 37.11 47.78 27.51
N SER A 345 37.89 47.57 28.57
CA SER A 345 39.06 48.38 28.96
C SER A 345 40.28 48.20 28.05
N ILE A 346 40.45 47.00 27.45
CA ILE A 346 41.57 46.64 26.57
C ILE A 346 41.25 46.94 25.09
N TYR A 347 39.97 46.99 24.74
CA TYR A 347 39.45 47.43 23.45
C TYR A 347 39.23 48.96 23.39
N ALA A 348 39.60 49.70 24.45
CA ALA A 348 39.45 51.14 24.48
C ALA A 348 40.36 51.79 23.42
N PRO A 349 39.84 52.68 22.56
CA PRO A 349 40.57 53.25 21.41
C PRO A 349 41.75 54.17 21.78
N GLY A 350 42.06 54.35 23.07
CA GLY A 350 43.13 55.20 23.58
C GLY A 350 44.52 54.56 23.64
N GLN A 351 44.68 53.25 23.39
CA GLN A 351 45.96 52.53 23.52
C GLN A 351 46.20 51.53 22.36
N THR A 352 46.55 52.06 21.18
CA THR A 352 46.75 51.30 19.93
C THR A 352 47.88 50.26 20.00
N ASP A 353 48.97 50.53 20.72
CA ASP A 353 50.14 49.64 20.78
C ASP A 353 49.90 48.41 21.67
N ALA A 354 49.11 48.57 22.73
CA ALA A 354 48.69 47.47 23.59
C ALA A 354 47.70 46.57 22.85
N PHE A 355 46.77 47.17 22.11
CA PHE A 355 45.78 46.46 21.29
C PHE A 355 46.43 45.59 20.20
N HIS A 356 47.41 46.10 19.45
CA HIS A 356 48.11 45.32 18.41
C HIS A 356 48.92 44.13 18.97
N LYS A 357 49.59 44.30 20.12
CA LYS A 357 50.27 43.20 20.80
C LYS A 357 49.29 42.16 21.34
N LEU A 358 48.17 42.61 21.92
CA LEU A 358 47.11 41.73 22.38
C LEU A 358 46.46 40.93 21.25
N TYR A 359 46.24 41.55 20.09
CA TYR A 359 45.64 40.88 18.95
C TYR A 359 46.55 39.77 18.39
N GLY A 360 47.86 40.02 18.34
CA GLY A 360 48.85 39.02 17.93
C GLY A 360 48.93 37.81 18.89
N ILE A 361 48.87 38.05 20.19
CA ILE A 361 48.90 36.99 21.22
C ILE A 361 47.58 36.21 21.19
N HIS A 362 46.44 36.89 21.07
CA HIS A 362 45.14 36.23 21.01
C HIS A 362 45.01 35.32 19.78
N PHE A 363 45.47 35.79 18.61
CA PHE A 363 45.48 34.98 17.38
C PHE A 363 46.41 33.77 17.50
N PHE A 364 47.59 33.95 18.10
CA PHE A 364 48.54 32.85 18.31
C PHE A 364 48.02 31.78 19.29
N CYS A 365 47.30 32.19 20.33
CA CYS A 365 46.70 31.27 21.31
C CYS A 365 45.41 30.58 20.84
N ILE A 366 44.71 31.11 19.83
CA ILE A 366 43.52 30.43 19.23
C ILE A 366 43.96 29.37 18.22
N GLN A 367 45.16 29.51 17.62
CA GLN A 367 45.65 28.65 16.55
C GLN A 367 46.30 27.35 17.03
N HIS A 368 46.49 27.20 18.36
CA HIS A 368 47.08 26.06 19.04
C HIS A 368 46.11 25.51 20.09
#